data_AF-A0A165CEX6-F1
#
_entry.id   AF-A0A165CEX6-F1
#
_cell.length_a   1.000
_cell.length_b   1.000
_cell.length_c   1.000
_cell.angle_alpha   90.00
_cell.angle_beta   90.00
_cell.angle_gamma   90.00
#
_symmetry.space_group_name_H-M   'P 1'
#
loop_
_entity.id
_entity.type
_entity.pdbx_description
1 polymer ?
#
loop_
_entity_poly.entity_id
_entity_poly.type
_entity_poly.pdbx_seq_one_letter_code
_entity_poly.pdbx_strand_id
1 'polypeptide(L)'
;MDKDKSESLRLILDSRDAWTHRYDAAKACMRRRLWPLARVLLAAWVVWYTFCSVPSWYDTVMWWKDLLEYGPYTYTLSRQLEGWHNRTTPADIFQPKVEDLHIAVLYSAMAQPEGFGFALFDGGLLVDGKGEVVRLHEEDYTLIQELVTNAEALPRDEIWHVKSRVSCRTGYSAFAPQQNWQFQRAKGTQTSVVRLASFNDWGGNPNRLHRAVAGRRRLPEPLVELLRFEEENPTGPPRNWNAFAGDGAACTGLALFALDPWMPR
;
A
#
# COMPACT_ATOMS: atom_id res chain seq x y z
N MET A 1 74.01 -47.39 29.49
CA MET A 1 73.13 -46.43 28.79
C MET A 1 74.03 -45.37 28.20
N ASP A 2 74.12 -45.28 26.87
CA ASP A 2 75.12 -44.45 26.18
C ASP A 2 74.98 -42.98 26.57
N LYS A 3 76.10 -42.42 27.05
CA LYS A 3 76.23 -41.03 27.45
C LYS A 3 75.77 -40.08 26.32
N ASP A 4 76.07 -40.43 25.07
CA ASP A 4 75.72 -39.67 23.87
C ASP A 4 74.20 -39.56 23.62
N LYS A 5 73.42 -40.60 23.97
CA LYS A 5 71.95 -40.55 23.84
C LYS A 5 71.32 -39.64 24.88
N SER A 6 71.89 -39.58 26.08
CA SER A 6 71.39 -38.70 27.14
C SER A 6 71.63 -37.21 26.84
N GLU A 7 72.72 -36.90 26.14
CA GLU A 7 73.07 -35.53 25.75
C GLU A 7 72.21 -35.04 24.57
N SER A 8 71.96 -35.91 23.59
CA SER A 8 71.07 -35.61 22.46
C SER A 8 69.62 -35.35 22.92
N LEU A 9 69.12 -36.12 23.89
CA LEU A 9 67.79 -35.93 24.47
C LEU A 9 67.66 -34.59 25.22
N ARG A 10 68.72 -34.15 25.91
CA ARG A 10 68.73 -32.85 26.61
C ARG A 10 68.66 -31.69 25.62
N LEU A 11 69.44 -31.73 24.54
CA LEU A 11 69.39 -30.70 23.49
C LEU A 11 68.01 -30.59 22.83
N ILE A 12 67.34 -31.72 22.59
CA ILE A 12 65.98 -31.73 22.03
C ILE A 12 64.98 -31.10 23.02
N LEU A 13 65.06 -31.45 24.30
CA LEU A 13 64.15 -30.90 25.32
C LEU A 13 64.38 -29.39 25.53
N ASP A 14 65.64 -28.95 25.59
CA ASP A 14 65.99 -27.53 25.71
C ASP A 14 65.51 -26.72 24.49
N SER A 15 65.62 -27.30 23.29
CA SER A 15 65.11 -26.68 22.06
C SER A 15 63.58 -26.55 22.06
N ARG A 16 62.88 -27.54 22.63
CA ARG A 16 61.42 -27.52 22.75
C ARG A 16 60.98 -26.45 23.73
N ASP A 17 61.62 -26.36 24.89
CA ASP A 17 61.25 -25.40 25.93
C ASP A 17 61.59 -23.96 25.51
N ALA A 18 62.67 -23.77 24.75
CA ALA A 18 62.97 -22.49 24.11
C ALA A 18 61.91 -22.10 23.06
N TRP A 19 61.38 -23.08 22.33
CA TRP A 19 60.33 -22.84 21.33
C TRP A 19 58.98 -22.51 21.97
N THR A 20 58.57 -23.25 23.02
CA THR A 20 57.31 -22.99 23.73
C THR A 20 57.33 -21.60 24.37
N HIS A 21 58.44 -21.19 24.99
CA HIS A 21 58.57 -19.85 25.57
C HIS A 21 58.45 -18.74 24.51
N ARG A 22 59.05 -18.92 23.32
CA ARG A 22 58.91 -17.97 22.20
C ARG A 22 57.48 -17.91 21.67
N TYR A 23 56.84 -19.06 21.56
CA TYR A 23 55.45 -19.16 21.11
C TYR A 23 54.49 -18.46 22.08
N ASP A 24 54.64 -18.69 23.39
CA ASP A 24 53.80 -18.07 24.41
C ASP A 24 54.03 -16.56 24.51
N ALA A 25 55.28 -16.10 24.38
CA ALA A 25 55.60 -14.68 24.31
C ALA A 25 54.98 -14.01 23.06
N ALA A 26 55.03 -14.67 21.90
CA ALA A 26 54.41 -14.18 20.67
C ALA A 26 52.89 -14.13 20.80
N LYS A 27 52.26 -15.16 21.38
CA LYS A 27 50.82 -15.22 21.64
C LYS A 27 50.38 -14.13 22.63
N ALA A 28 51.13 -13.91 23.70
CA ALA A 28 50.87 -12.85 24.67
C ALA A 28 51.00 -11.45 24.04
N CYS A 29 52.02 -11.23 23.18
CA CYS A 29 52.20 -10.00 22.44
C CYS A 29 51.03 -9.75 21.46
N MET A 30 50.65 -10.77 20.70
CA MET A 30 49.53 -10.71 19.76
C MET A 30 48.20 -10.42 20.48
N ARG A 31 47.96 -11.04 21.64
CA ARG A 31 46.77 -10.81 22.47
C ARG A 31 46.75 -9.42 23.08
N ARG A 32 47.90 -8.81 23.40
CA ARG A 32 47.94 -7.43 23.90
C ARG A 32 47.73 -6.40 22.80
N ARG A 33 48.24 -6.65 21.59
CA ARG A 33 48.23 -5.65 20.50
C ARG A 33 47.05 -5.76 19.54
N LEU A 34 46.69 -6.97 19.12
CA LEU A 34 45.65 -7.19 18.10
C LEU A 34 44.25 -7.38 18.68
N TRP A 35 44.13 -7.92 19.89
CA TRP A 35 42.85 -8.14 20.55
C TRP A 35 42.00 -6.86 20.78
N PRO A 36 42.57 -5.72 21.23
CA PRO A 36 41.77 -4.50 21.36
C PRO A 36 41.29 -3.99 20.00
N LEU A 37 42.10 -4.06 18.95
CA LEU A 37 41.70 -3.68 17.59
C LEU A 37 40.57 -4.58 17.06
N ALA A 38 40.69 -5.90 17.25
CA ALA A 38 39.64 -6.84 16.86
C ALA A 38 38.32 -6.56 17.59
N ARG A 39 38.37 -6.21 18.88
CA ARG A 39 37.17 -5.81 19.66
C ARG A 39 36.54 -4.53 19.15
N VAL A 40 37.34 -3.51 18.82
CA VAL A 40 36.84 -2.25 18.27
C VAL A 40 36.20 -2.47 16.91
N LEU A 41 36.82 -3.26 16.03
CA LEU A 41 36.27 -3.59 14.72
C LEU A 41 34.97 -4.40 14.82
N LEU A 42 34.91 -5.38 15.73
CA LEU A 42 33.69 -6.15 15.97
C LEU A 42 32.57 -5.25 16.53
N ALA A 43 32.88 -4.35 17.48
CA ALA A 43 31.89 -3.42 18.02
C ALA A 43 31.37 -2.46 16.94
N ALA A 44 32.26 -1.90 16.11
CA ALA A 44 31.88 -1.05 14.99
C ALA A 44 31.02 -1.81 13.98
N TRP A 45 31.36 -3.07 13.68
CA TRP A 45 30.56 -3.93 12.80
C TRP A 45 29.19 -4.25 13.39
N VAL A 46 29.08 -4.55 14.69
CA VAL A 46 27.79 -4.78 15.36
C VAL A 46 26.93 -3.53 15.33
N VAL A 47 27.49 -2.34 15.61
CA VAL A 47 26.76 -1.07 15.55
C VAL A 47 26.30 -0.76 14.12
N TRP A 48 27.18 -0.93 13.14
CA TRP A 48 26.81 -0.76 11.72
C TRP A 48 25.72 -1.75 11.32
N TYR A 49 25.89 -3.02 11.67
CA TYR A 49 24.92 -4.06 11.35
C TYR A 49 23.58 -3.76 12.00
N THR A 50 23.51 -3.45 13.29
CA THR A 50 22.23 -3.09 13.93
C THR A 50 21.64 -1.81 13.35
N PHE A 51 22.45 -0.80 13.03
CA PHE A 51 21.96 0.42 12.39
C PHE A 51 21.40 0.16 10.99
N CYS A 52 22.03 -0.71 10.19
CA CYS A 52 21.61 -1.00 8.82
C CYS A 52 20.55 -2.09 8.69
N SER A 53 20.51 -3.06 9.62
CA SER A 53 19.65 -4.25 9.55
C SER A 53 18.38 -4.15 10.38
N VAL A 54 18.21 -3.10 11.19
CA VAL A 54 16.90 -2.75 11.73
C VAL A 54 16.07 -2.19 10.57
N PRO A 55 15.06 -2.91 10.05
CA PRO A 55 14.27 -2.45 8.89
C PRO A 55 13.61 -1.08 9.14
N SER A 56 13.41 -0.76 10.43
CA SER A 56 12.83 0.50 10.85
C SER A 56 13.73 1.72 10.66
N TRP A 57 15.05 1.63 10.44
CA TRP A 57 15.84 2.86 10.23
C TRP A 57 15.50 3.50 8.88
N TYR A 58 15.37 2.67 7.83
CA TYR A 58 14.93 3.13 6.52
C TYR A 58 13.49 3.64 6.63
N ASP A 59 12.59 2.90 7.26
CA ASP A 59 11.22 3.38 7.47
C ASP A 59 11.15 4.65 8.32
N THR A 60 12.01 4.81 9.32
CA THR A 60 12.05 5.99 10.20
C THR A 60 12.66 7.18 9.49
N VAL A 61 13.78 7.02 8.78
CA VAL A 61 14.40 8.08 7.98
C VAL A 61 13.49 8.46 6.82
N MET A 62 12.77 7.52 6.23
CA MET A 62 11.79 7.78 5.18
C MET A 62 10.54 8.45 5.74
N TRP A 63 10.06 8.04 6.91
CA TRP A 63 8.99 8.71 7.63
C TRP A 63 9.39 10.16 7.98
N TRP A 64 10.60 10.38 8.48
CA TRP A 64 11.13 11.72 8.78
C TRP A 64 11.36 12.55 7.53
N LYS A 65 11.88 11.96 6.44
CA LYS A 65 12.04 12.65 5.16
C LYS A 65 10.68 13.04 4.61
N ASP A 66 9.69 12.15 4.68
CA ASP A 66 8.35 12.46 4.23
C ASP A 66 7.71 13.53 5.16
N LEU A 67 7.93 13.46 6.47
CA LEU A 67 7.45 14.46 7.45
C LEU A 67 8.12 15.84 7.27
N LEU A 68 9.42 15.89 6.92
CA LEU A 68 10.20 17.14 6.78
C LEU A 68 10.08 17.76 5.38
N GLU A 69 10.04 16.95 4.33
CA GLU A 69 9.89 17.41 2.94
C GLU A 69 8.42 17.75 2.63
N TYR A 70 7.48 17.12 3.34
CA TYR A 70 6.04 17.26 3.06
C TYR A 70 5.19 17.78 4.22
N GLY A 71 5.69 17.90 5.45
CA GLY A 71 4.94 18.43 6.60
C GLY A 71 3.77 17.54 7.03
N PRO A 72 3.17 17.78 8.22
CA PRO A 72 1.89 17.17 8.56
C PRO A 72 0.83 17.80 7.66
N TYR A 73 0.56 17.19 6.51
CA TYR A 73 -0.66 17.50 5.78
C TYR A 73 -1.81 17.00 6.64
N THR A 74 -2.42 17.92 7.39
CA THR A 74 -3.77 17.72 7.90
C THR A 74 -4.67 17.73 6.69
N TYR A 75 -4.87 16.55 6.15
CA TYR A 75 -5.88 16.26 5.17
C TYR A 75 -7.22 16.39 5.88
N THR A 76 -7.81 17.58 5.85
CA THR A 76 -9.24 17.67 6.03
C THR A 76 -9.82 17.01 4.79
N LEU A 77 -10.49 15.87 4.97
CA LEU A 77 -11.69 15.59 4.18
C LEU A 77 -12.49 16.89 4.14
N SER A 78 -13.34 17.14 3.14
CA SER A 78 -14.40 18.11 3.46
C SER A 78 -15.01 17.59 4.78
N ARG A 79 -14.96 18.39 5.86
CA ARG A 79 -15.39 17.96 7.22
C ARG A 79 -16.81 17.37 7.23
N GLN A 80 -17.50 17.51 6.10
CA GLN A 80 -18.84 17.11 5.78
C GLN A 80 -18.96 15.60 5.55
N LEU A 81 -18.05 14.94 4.80
CA LEU A 81 -18.17 13.49 4.55
C LEU A 81 -17.62 12.60 5.68
N GLU A 82 -16.99 13.21 6.69
CA GLU A 82 -16.30 12.46 7.74
C GLU A 82 -17.31 11.73 8.62
N GLY A 83 -17.15 10.42 8.77
CA GLY A 83 -18.08 9.59 9.55
C GLY A 83 -19.42 9.35 8.86
N TRP A 84 -19.48 9.46 7.53
CA TRP A 84 -20.70 9.20 6.74
C TRP A 84 -21.32 7.84 7.07
N HIS A 85 -20.50 6.80 7.29
CA HIS A 85 -20.96 5.45 7.62
C HIS A 85 -21.84 5.43 8.88
N ASN A 86 -21.52 6.24 9.90
CA ASN A 86 -22.29 6.33 11.15
C ASN A 86 -23.65 7.01 10.97
N ARG A 87 -23.85 7.73 9.86
CA ARG A 87 -25.10 8.40 9.51
C ARG A 87 -25.99 7.57 8.60
N THR A 88 -25.49 6.44 8.09
CA THR A 88 -26.26 5.58 7.19
C THR A 88 -27.31 4.75 7.91
N THR A 89 -28.33 4.33 7.17
CA THR A 89 -29.35 3.40 7.67
C THR A 89 -29.40 2.15 6.78
N PRO A 90 -29.68 0.95 7.33
CA PRO A 90 -29.89 -0.25 6.52
C PRO A 90 -31.05 -0.07 5.52
N ALA A 91 -30.95 -0.69 4.34
CA ALA A 91 -32.00 -0.70 3.32
C ALA A 91 -32.41 -2.15 2.96
N ASP A 92 -33.68 -2.48 3.18
CA ASP A 92 -34.16 -3.87 3.12
C ASP A 92 -34.57 -4.36 1.72
N ILE A 93 -34.81 -3.44 0.78
CA ILE A 93 -35.26 -3.77 -0.58
C ILE A 93 -34.48 -2.93 -1.57
N PHE A 94 -33.52 -3.56 -2.24
CA PHE A 94 -32.75 -2.94 -3.31
C PHE A 94 -32.56 -3.94 -4.44
N GLN A 95 -32.96 -3.51 -5.64
CA GLN A 95 -32.69 -4.23 -6.87
C GLN A 95 -31.80 -3.35 -7.73
N PRO A 96 -30.49 -3.64 -7.84
CA PRO A 96 -29.56 -2.79 -8.57
C PRO A 96 -29.95 -2.74 -10.04
N LYS A 97 -29.99 -1.52 -10.59
CA LYS A 97 -30.11 -1.27 -12.02
C LYS A 97 -28.98 -0.40 -12.50
N VAL A 98 -28.57 -0.61 -13.74
CA VAL A 98 -27.47 0.15 -14.37
C VAL A 98 -27.86 1.61 -14.60
N GLU A 99 -29.13 1.85 -14.92
CA GLU A 99 -29.68 3.20 -15.12
C GLU A 99 -29.64 4.05 -13.84
N ASP A 100 -29.68 3.40 -12.69
CA ASP A 100 -29.67 4.05 -11.38
C ASP A 100 -28.23 4.21 -10.82
N LEU A 101 -27.21 3.66 -11.48
CA LEU A 101 -25.83 3.71 -10.99
C LEU A 101 -25.26 5.12 -11.15
N HIS A 102 -24.60 5.65 -10.13
CA HIS A 102 -23.84 6.91 -10.21
C HIS A 102 -22.33 6.65 -10.29
N ILE A 103 -21.82 5.84 -9.37
CA ILE A 103 -20.40 5.52 -9.31
C ILE A 103 -20.20 4.14 -8.69
N ALA A 104 -19.24 3.40 -9.20
CA ALA A 104 -18.72 2.18 -8.59
C ALA A 104 -17.22 2.33 -8.40
N VAL A 105 -16.72 1.93 -7.24
CA VAL A 105 -15.29 1.89 -6.92
C VAL A 105 -14.89 0.44 -6.74
N LEU A 106 -13.95 0.02 -7.57
CA LEU A 106 -13.26 -1.27 -7.45
C LEU A 106 -11.86 -1.05 -6.92
N TYR A 107 -11.29 -2.06 -6.28
CA TYR A 107 -9.89 -2.05 -5.91
C TYR A 107 -9.19 -3.32 -6.40
N SER A 108 -7.90 -3.22 -6.68
CA SER A 108 -7.05 -4.32 -7.13
C SER A 108 -5.89 -4.44 -6.17
N ALA A 109 -5.84 -5.53 -5.42
CA ALA A 109 -4.74 -5.86 -4.52
C ALA A 109 -4.08 -7.19 -4.91
N MET A 110 -2.84 -7.42 -4.45
CA MET A 110 -2.12 -8.67 -4.76
C MET A 110 -2.91 -9.94 -4.39
N ALA A 111 -3.62 -9.92 -3.25
CA ALA A 111 -4.42 -11.06 -2.80
C ALA A 111 -5.83 -11.09 -3.40
N GLN A 112 -6.31 -9.95 -3.92
CA GLN A 112 -7.66 -9.79 -4.44
C GLN A 112 -7.60 -8.82 -5.63
N PRO A 113 -7.25 -9.33 -6.83
CA PRO A 113 -7.06 -8.49 -8.02
C PRO A 113 -8.36 -7.81 -8.49
N GLU A 114 -9.51 -8.33 -8.07
CA GLU A 114 -10.85 -7.84 -8.41
C GLU A 114 -11.68 -7.60 -7.14
N GLY A 115 -11.18 -6.71 -6.28
CA GLY A 115 -11.88 -6.27 -5.09
C GLY A 115 -13.02 -5.30 -5.42
N PHE A 116 -14.14 -5.47 -4.72
CA PHE A 116 -15.27 -4.55 -4.78
C PHE A 116 -15.22 -3.60 -3.57
N GLY A 117 -15.20 -2.30 -3.82
CA GLY A 117 -15.21 -1.28 -2.76
C GLY A 117 -16.61 -0.84 -2.41
N PHE A 118 -17.27 -0.11 -3.32
CA PHE A 118 -18.69 0.23 -3.18
C PHE A 118 -19.34 0.57 -4.52
N ALA A 119 -20.67 0.63 -4.54
CA ALA A 119 -21.44 1.20 -5.65
C ALA A 119 -22.58 2.08 -5.12
N LEU A 120 -22.69 3.30 -5.63
CA LEU A 120 -23.73 4.27 -5.29
C LEU A 120 -24.77 4.34 -6.39
N PHE A 121 -26.04 4.31 -5.99
CA PHE A 121 -27.22 4.32 -6.85
C PHE A 121 -28.18 5.46 -6.49
N ASP A 122 -29.17 5.68 -7.36
CA ASP A 122 -30.24 6.66 -7.17
C ASP A 122 -30.92 6.54 -5.80
N GLY A 123 -31.30 7.69 -5.26
CA GLY A 123 -31.94 7.80 -3.94
C GLY A 123 -30.98 7.55 -2.76
N GLY A 124 -29.67 7.66 -2.99
CA GLY A 124 -28.67 7.50 -1.94
C GLY A 124 -28.49 6.07 -1.47
N LEU A 125 -28.79 5.09 -2.33
CA LEU A 125 -28.58 3.68 -2.01
C LEU A 125 -27.13 3.30 -2.34
N LEU A 126 -26.40 2.82 -1.34
CA LEU A 126 -25.01 2.39 -1.47
C LEU A 126 -24.90 0.91 -1.14
N VAL A 127 -24.23 0.17 -2.01
CA VAL A 127 -23.78 -1.21 -1.75
C VAL A 127 -22.32 -1.15 -1.35
N ASP A 128 -21.99 -1.60 -0.15
CA ASP A 128 -20.63 -1.56 0.38
C ASP A 128 -19.77 -2.79 -0.02
N GLY A 129 -18.52 -2.84 0.41
CA GLY A 129 -17.57 -3.90 0.08
C GLY A 129 -17.98 -5.29 0.58
N LYS A 130 -18.88 -5.36 1.57
CA LYS A 130 -19.48 -6.62 2.07
C LYS A 130 -20.77 -6.99 1.35
N GLY A 131 -21.27 -6.13 0.47
CA GLY A 131 -22.56 -6.27 -0.19
C GLY A 131 -23.74 -5.87 0.71
N GLU A 132 -23.49 -5.19 1.82
CA GLU A 132 -24.55 -4.59 2.63
C GLU A 132 -25.12 -3.38 1.89
N VAL A 133 -26.45 -3.29 1.86
CA VAL A 133 -27.13 -2.15 1.26
C VAL A 133 -27.48 -1.15 2.35
N VAL A 134 -26.91 0.03 2.25
CA VAL A 134 -27.16 1.14 3.16
C VAL A 134 -27.73 2.33 2.40
N ARG A 135 -28.50 3.16 3.09
CA ARG A 135 -28.97 4.45 2.59
C ARG A 135 -28.13 5.55 3.21
N LEU A 136 -27.53 6.35 2.35
CA LEU A 136 -26.81 7.56 2.72
C LEU A 136 -27.77 8.63 3.20
N HIS A 137 -27.29 9.49 4.11
CA HIS A 137 -27.97 10.73 4.42
C HIS A 137 -28.02 11.63 3.17
N GLU A 138 -29.09 12.41 3.01
CA GLU A 138 -29.31 13.24 1.81
C GLU A 138 -28.14 14.22 1.54
N GLU A 139 -27.58 14.78 2.60
CA GLU A 139 -26.41 15.67 2.53
C GLU A 139 -25.17 14.95 1.99
N ASP A 140 -24.86 13.76 2.51
CA ASP A 140 -23.71 12.95 2.07
C ASP A 140 -23.89 12.51 0.61
N TYR A 141 -25.11 12.08 0.27
CA TYR A 141 -25.45 11.69 -1.10
C TYR A 141 -25.25 12.84 -2.10
N THR A 142 -25.75 14.03 -1.77
CA THR A 142 -25.63 15.23 -2.62
C THR A 142 -24.16 15.59 -2.82
N LEU A 143 -23.35 15.57 -1.76
CA LEU A 143 -21.92 15.84 -1.84
C LEU A 143 -21.20 14.83 -2.74
N ILE A 144 -21.52 13.54 -2.64
CA ILE A 144 -20.91 12.54 -3.51
C ILE A 144 -21.35 12.73 -4.96
N GLN A 145 -22.61 13.06 -5.23
CA GLN A 145 -23.07 13.38 -6.58
C GLN A 145 -22.33 14.59 -7.18
N GLU A 146 -22.09 15.63 -6.39
CA GLU A 146 -21.28 16.77 -6.81
C GLU A 146 -19.83 16.35 -7.13
N LEU A 147 -19.22 15.51 -6.29
CA LEU A 147 -17.88 14.98 -6.55
C LEU A 147 -17.82 14.14 -7.82
N VAL A 148 -18.80 13.28 -8.07
CA VAL A 148 -18.92 12.47 -9.30
C VAL A 148 -19.06 13.38 -10.52
N THR A 149 -19.95 14.38 -10.45
CA THR A 149 -20.15 15.35 -11.53
C THR A 149 -18.86 16.12 -11.85
N ASN A 150 -18.14 16.57 -10.81
CA ASN A 150 -16.87 17.24 -10.94
C ASN A 150 -15.77 16.33 -11.50
N ALA A 151 -15.79 15.04 -11.15
CA ALA A 151 -14.87 14.04 -11.68
C ALA A 151 -15.14 13.72 -13.16
N GLU A 152 -16.41 13.67 -13.57
CA GLU A 152 -16.80 13.44 -14.96
C GLU A 152 -16.36 14.53 -15.95
N ALA A 153 -16.18 15.75 -15.43
CA ALA A 153 -15.66 16.90 -16.17
C ALA A 153 -14.14 16.85 -16.38
N LEU A 154 -13.44 15.89 -15.75
CA LEU A 154 -12.01 15.69 -15.93
C LEU A 154 -11.71 14.98 -17.28
N PRO A 155 -10.49 15.13 -17.81
CA PRO A 155 -10.05 14.42 -19.01
C PRO A 155 -10.20 12.89 -18.85
N ARG A 156 -10.98 12.25 -19.75
CA ARG A 156 -11.38 10.83 -19.66
C ARG A 156 -10.38 9.84 -20.26
N ASP A 157 -9.48 10.30 -21.13
CA ASP A 157 -8.57 9.43 -21.89
C ASP A 157 -7.26 9.12 -21.13
N GLU A 158 -7.11 9.62 -19.90
CA GLU A 158 -5.85 9.51 -19.16
C GLU A 158 -6.02 8.74 -17.84
N ILE A 159 -5.20 7.72 -17.63
CA ILE A 159 -5.13 6.98 -16.37
C ILE A 159 -4.33 7.79 -15.34
N TRP A 160 -4.94 8.09 -14.20
CA TRP A 160 -4.38 8.90 -13.13
C TRP A 160 -3.46 8.08 -12.22
N HIS A 161 -2.23 7.84 -12.64
CA HIS A 161 -1.26 7.13 -11.81
C HIS A 161 -0.72 8.01 -10.69
N VAL A 162 -1.08 7.70 -9.44
CA VAL A 162 -0.46 8.31 -8.24
C VAL A 162 0.94 7.73 -8.05
N LYS A 163 1.87 8.56 -7.55
CA LYS A 163 3.27 8.20 -7.40
C LYS A 163 3.48 7.36 -6.14
N SER A 164 3.77 6.08 -6.33
CA SER A 164 4.22 5.18 -5.25
C SER A 164 5.71 4.94 -5.19
N ARG A 165 6.19 4.62 -3.99
CA ARG A 165 7.47 3.93 -3.76
C ARG A 165 7.33 2.41 -3.59
N VAL A 166 6.11 1.87 -3.44
CA VAL A 166 5.84 0.44 -3.24
C VAL A 166 4.96 -0.09 -4.36
N SER A 167 5.52 -0.93 -5.23
CA SER A 167 4.84 -1.48 -6.41
C SER A 167 3.74 -2.52 -6.11
N CYS A 168 3.66 -2.99 -4.87
CA CYS A 168 2.79 -4.10 -4.44
C CYS A 168 1.55 -3.65 -3.66
N ARG A 169 1.09 -2.41 -3.87
CA ARG A 169 -0.04 -1.83 -3.13
C ARG A 169 -1.34 -1.88 -3.92
N THR A 170 -2.45 -1.76 -3.20
CA THR A 170 -3.80 -1.72 -3.75
C THR A 170 -3.98 -0.55 -4.71
N GLY A 171 -4.46 -0.84 -5.90
CA GLY A 171 -4.99 0.16 -6.83
C GLY A 171 -6.49 0.33 -6.62
N TYR A 172 -7.02 1.51 -6.93
CA TYR A 172 -8.46 1.81 -6.91
C TYR A 172 -8.88 2.24 -8.31
N SER A 173 -10.07 1.87 -8.75
CA SER A 173 -10.63 2.28 -10.04
C SER A 173 -12.07 2.71 -9.85
N ALA A 174 -12.36 3.96 -10.18
CA ALA A 174 -13.70 4.52 -10.13
C ALA A 174 -14.33 4.45 -11.53
N PHE A 175 -15.61 4.10 -11.56
CA PHE A 175 -16.39 3.86 -12.76
C PHE A 175 -17.72 4.60 -12.65
N ALA A 176 -18.18 5.26 -13.71
CA ALA A 176 -19.51 5.86 -13.77
C ALA A 176 -20.17 5.55 -15.13
N PRO A 177 -21.50 5.45 -15.18
CA PRO A 177 -22.20 5.23 -16.43
C PRO A 177 -22.11 6.46 -17.34
N GLN A 178 -21.87 6.24 -18.62
CA GLN A 178 -21.80 7.33 -19.60
C GLN A 178 -23.20 7.83 -19.97
N GLN A 179 -23.55 9.06 -19.59
CA GLN A 179 -24.85 9.68 -19.93
C GLN A 179 -25.11 9.79 -21.46
N ASN A 180 -24.07 9.76 -22.30
CA ASN A 180 -24.19 9.82 -23.77
C ASN A 180 -24.22 8.43 -24.45
N TRP A 181 -25.01 7.50 -23.89
CA TRP A 181 -25.23 6.14 -24.37
C TRP A 181 -25.72 6.04 -25.83
N GLN A 182 -26.32 7.12 -26.37
CA GLN A 182 -26.88 7.13 -27.73
C GLN A 182 -25.82 6.97 -28.84
N PHE A 183 -24.56 7.34 -28.60
CA PHE A 183 -23.50 7.16 -29.59
C PHE A 183 -22.92 5.73 -29.64
N GLN A 184 -23.08 4.93 -28.58
CA GLN A 184 -22.54 3.56 -28.52
C GLN A 184 -23.51 2.50 -29.04
N ARG A 185 -24.82 2.79 -29.05
CA ARG A 185 -25.85 1.92 -29.64
C ARG A 185 -25.62 1.70 -31.15
N ALA A 186 -25.04 2.68 -31.84
CA ALA A 186 -24.67 2.58 -33.25
C ALA A 186 -23.54 1.55 -33.53
N LYS A 187 -22.81 1.10 -32.50
CA LYS A 187 -21.73 0.10 -32.59
C LYS A 187 -22.07 -1.24 -31.93
N GLY A 188 -23.32 -1.45 -31.50
CA GLY A 188 -23.76 -2.73 -30.90
C GLY A 188 -23.08 -3.08 -29.57
N THR A 189 -22.43 -2.12 -28.92
CA THR A 189 -21.75 -2.31 -27.64
C THR A 189 -22.72 -1.97 -26.51
N GLN A 190 -22.96 -2.99 -25.70
CA GLN A 190 -23.78 -3.00 -24.50
C GLN A 190 -23.27 -1.90 -23.54
N THR A 191 -24.17 -1.11 -22.95
CA THR A 191 -23.98 -0.10 -21.87
C THR A 191 -22.54 0.10 -21.41
N SER A 192 -21.90 1.15 -21.93
CA SER A 192 -20.50 1.44 -21.61
C SER A 192 -20.38 2.14 -20.26
N VAL A 193 -20.05 1.37 -19.24
CA VAL A 193 -19.48 1.92 -18.00
C VAL A 193 -18.11 2.51 -18.35
N VAL A 194 -17.90 3.79 -18.05
CA VAL A 194 -16.63 4.47 -18.33
C VAL A 194 -15.82 4.53 -17.04
N ARG A 195 -14.57 4.11 -17.13
CA ARG A 195 -13.59 4.30 -16.06
C ARG A 195 -13.32 5.80 -15.92
N LEU A 196 -13.73 6.40 -14.81
CA LEU A 196 -13.48 7.80 -14.50
C LEU A 196 -12.00 8.04 -14.22
N ALA A 197 -11.43 7.14 -13.43
CA ALA A 197 -10.02 7.16 -13.09
C ALA A 197 -9.60 5.82 -12.52
N SER A 198 -8.32 5.49 -12.69
CA SER A 198 -7.68 4.38 -11.99
C SER A 198 -6.40 4.90 -11.37
N PHE A 199 -6.21 4.57 -10.11
CA PHE A 199 -5.19 5.08 -9.24
C PHE A 199 -4.39 3.88 -8.71
N ASN A 200 -3.08 3.92 -8.87
CA ASN A 200 -2.20 2.98 -8.20
C ASN A 200 -1.58 3.71 -7.02
N ASP A 201 -1.72 3.14 -5.82
CA ASP A 201 -1.11 3.59 -4.57
C ASP A 201 -1.65 4.86 -3.89
N TRP A 202 -1.86 4.72 -2.58
CA TRP A 202 -2.16 5.80 -1.63
C TRP A 202 -1.14 5.79 -0.48
N GLY A 203 0.15 5.91 -0.80
CA GLY A 203 1.26 5.75 0.13
C GLY A 203 2.26 6.90 0.12
N GLY A 204 2.04 7.90 0.99
CA GLY A 204 3.02 8.93 1.34
C GLY A 204 2.78 10.30 0.70
N ASN A 205 2.14 10.38 -0.46
CA ASN A 205 1.59 11.63 -1.01
C ASN A 205 0.46 11.33 -2.01
N PRO A 206 -0.78 11.15 -1.54
CA PRO A 206 -1.90 10.64 -2.35
C PRO A 206 -2.25 11.51 -3.54
N ASN A 207 -1.78 12.75 -3.52
CA ASN A 207 -2.15 13.75 -4.51
C ASN A 207 -1.07 13.95 -5.55
N ARG A 208 0.07 13.25 -5.56
CA ARG A 208 1.12 13.49 -6.57
C ARG A 208 1.06 12.43 -7.66
N LEU A 209 0.98 12.88 -8.91
CA LEU A 209 0.96 11.97 -10.05
C LEU A 209 2.38 11.52 -10.42
N HIS A 210 2.51 10.27 -10.87
CA HIS A 210 3.75 9.70 -11.40
C HIS A 210 4.22 10.47 -12.66
N ARG A 211 3.26 10.82 -13.52
CA ARG A 211 3.44 11.68 -14.70
C ARG A 211 2.39 12.79 -14.66
N ALA A 212 2.69 13.94 -15.25
CA ALA A 212 1.68 14.97 -15.41
C ALA A 212 0.56 14.52 -16.36
N VAL A 213 -0.69 14.68 -15.93
CA VAL A 213 -1.92 14.32 -16.64
C VAL A 213 -2.67 15.61 -16.90
N ALA A 214 -2.97 15.93 -18.17
CA ALA A 214 -3.53 17.21 -18.59
C ALA A 214 -2.83 18.45 -17.97
N GLY A 215 -1.50 18.43 -17.91
CA GLY A 215 -0.67 19.50 -17.32
C GLY A 215 -0.68 19.55 -15.79
N ARG A 216 -1.49 18.72 -15.12
CA ARG A 216 -1.55 18.63 -13.66
C ARG A 216 -0.49 17.65 -13.15
N ARG A 217 0.23 18.05 -12.11
CA ARG A 217 1.15 17.16 -11.37
C ARG A 217 0.51 16.55 -10.13
N ARG A 218 -0.74 16.94 -9.86
CA ARG A 218 -1.49 16.50 -8.71
C ARG A 218 -2.84 15.93 -9.09
N LEU A 219 -3.31 14.99 -8.28
CA LEU A 219 -4.64 14.43 -8.37
C LEU A 219 -5.68 15.56 -8.16
N PRO A 220 -6.66 15.69 -9.05
CA PRO A 220 -7.77 16.61 -8.85
C PRO A 220 -8.50 16.31 -7.54
N GLU A 221 -8.88 17.36 -6.82
CA GLU A 221 -9.57 17.27 -5.53
C GLU A 221 -10.84 16.39 -5.54
N PRO A 222 -11.70 16.41 -6.59
CA PRO A 222 -12.86 15.51 -6.61
C PRO A 222 -12.50 14.02 -6.56
N LEU A 223 -11.40 13.64 -7.21
CA LEU A 223 -10.92 12.26 -7.20
C LEU A 223 -10.30 11.90 -5.85
N VAL A 224 -9.64 12.86 -5.19
CA VAL A 224 -9.06 12.68 -3.86
C VAL A 224 -10.17 12.40 -2.83
N GLU A 225 -11.23 13.20 -2.86
CA GLU A 225 -12.34 13.06 -1.91
C GLU A 225 -13.15 11.78 -2.15
N LEU A 226 -13.40 11.40 -3.41
CA LEU A 226 -14.05 10.12 -3.74
C LEU A 226 -13.26 8.90 -3.24
N LEU A 227 -11.94 8.96 -3.31
CA LEU A 227 -11.08 7.88 -2.80
C LEU A 227 -11.12 7.79 -1.28
N ARG A 228 -11.12 8.94 -0.59
CA ARG A 228 -11.20 8.96 0.87
C ARG A 228 -12.54 8.50 1.41
N PHE A 229 -13.62 8.81 0.70
CA PHE A 229 -14.94 8.28 1.03
C PHE A 229 -14.91 6.76 1.17
N GLU A 230 -14.20 6.07 0.28
CA GLU A 230 -13.97 4.63 0.37
C GLU A 230 -12.98 4.24 1.49
N GLU A 231 -11.96 5.05 1.79
CA GLU A 231 -11.06 4.75 2.92
C GLU A 231 -11.74 4.82 4.29
N GLU A 232 -12.79 5.64 4.42
CA GLU A 232 -13.63 5.69 5.62
C GLU A 232 -14.60 4.51 5.71
N ASN A 233 -14.79 3.76 4.63
CA ASN A 233 -15.59 2.57 4.64
C ASN A 233 -14.90 1.51 5.53
N PRO A 234 -15.45 1.16 6.70
CA PRO A 234 -14.84 0.18 7.60
C PRO A 234 -14.79 -1.22 6.99
N THR A 235 -15.44 -1.41 5.85
CA THR A 235 -15.53 -2.67 5.11
C THR A 235 -14.59 -2.74 3.90
N GLY A 236 -13.87 -1.64 3.61
CA GLY A 236 -12.79 -1.62 2.64
C GLY A 236 -11.62 -2.53 3.02
N PRO A 237 -10.67 -2.80 2.10
CA PRO A 237 -9.55 -3.69 2.38
C PRO A 237 -8.79 -3.19 3.62
N PRO A 238 -8.52 -4.05 4.62
CA PRO A 238 -7.94 -3.61 5.88
C PRO A 238 -6.58 -2.94 5.62
N ARG A 239 -6.32 -1.82 6.32
CA ARG A 239 -5.04 -1.08 6.24
C ARG A 239 -3.80 -1.94 6.57
N ASN A 240 -4.00 -3.09 7.22
CA ASN A 240 -2.97 -4.08 7.52
C ASN A 240 -3.29 -5.42 6.83
N TRP A 241 -2.52 -5.75 5.80
CA TRP A 241 -2.63 -6.95 4.95
C TRP A 241 -2.43 -8.31 5.66
N ASN A 242 -2.13 -8.33 6.95
CA ASN A 242 -1.81 -9.56 7.67
C ASN A 242 -3.02 -10.29 8.28
N ALA A 243 -4.25 -9.79 8.12
CA ALA A 243 -5.35 -10.18 9.01
C ALA A 243 -6.45 -11.10 8.43
N PHE A 244 -6.63 -11.27 7.11
CA PHE A 244 -7.81 -12.01 6.62
C PHE A 244 -7.54 -12.86 5.37
N ALA A 245 -7.50 -14.17 5.61
CA ALA A 245 -7.89 -15.19 4.64
C ALA A 245 -9.19 -15.82 5.19
N GLY A 246 -10.37 -15.37 4.72
CA GLY A 246 -11.65 -15.97 5.13
C GLY A 246 -12.89 -15.17 4.73
N ASP A 247 -13.73 -15.80 3.90
CA ASP A 247 -15.20 -15.66 3.83
C ASP A 247 -15.89 -14.47 3.10
N GLY A 248 -15.20 -13.72 2.24
CA GLY A 248 -15.84 -12.64 1.44
C GLY A 248 -16.54 -13.04 0.12
N ALA A 249 -16.46 -14.31 -0.32
CA ALA A 249 -16.69 -14.67 -1.73
C ALA A 249 -18.14 -14.59 -2.25
N ALA A 250 -19.16 -14.62 -1.40
CA ALA A 250 -20.56 -14.77 -1.85
C ALA A 250 -21.22 -13.44 -2.28
N CYS A 251 -20.89 -12.32 -1.63
CA CYS A 251 -21.49 -11.01 -1.94
C CYS A 251 -20.75 -10.27 -3.06
N THR A 252 -19.43 -10.45 -3.15
CA THR A 252 -18.60 -9.99 -4.27
C THR A 252 -19.14 -10.55 -5.59
N GLY A 253 -19.61 -11.79 -5.60
CA GLY A 253 -20.22 -12.43 -6.77
C GLY A 253 -21.49 -11.73 -7.30
N LEU A 254 -22.34 -11.12 -6.46
CA LEU A 254 -23.59 -10.48 -6.88
C LEU A 254 -23.38 -9.07 -7.46
N ALA A 255 -22.49 -8.29 -6.86
CA ALA A 255 -22.08 -6.97 -7.40
C ALA A 255 -21.19 -7.13 -8.64
N LEU A 256 -20.27 -8.11 -8.65
CA LEU A 256 -19.57 -8.47 -9.87
C LEU A 256 -20.53 -9.04 -10.92
N PHE A 257 -21.52 -9.88 -10.61
CA PHE A 257 -22.49 -10.35 -11.63
C PHE A 257 -23.29 -9.21 -12.29
N ALA A 258 -23.60 -8.15 -11.54
CA ALA A 258 -24.23 -6.96 -12.11
C ALA A 258 -23.26 -6.18 -13.04
N LEU A 259 -21.94 -6.28 -12.81
CA LEU A 259 -20.87 -5.64 -13.57
C LEU A 259 -20.16 -6.56 -14.59
N ASP A 260 -20.37 -7.88 -14.54
CA ASP A 260 -19.64 -8.96 -15.25
C ASP A 260 -19.85 -8.93 -16.78
N PRO A 261 -21.05 -8.61 -17.31
CA PRO A 261 -21.19 -8.37 -18.75
C PRO A 261 -20.44 -7.14 -19.26
N TRP A 262 -19.89 -6.29 -18.37
CA TRP A 262 -19.49 -4.92 -18.66
C TRP A 262 -18.03 -4.61 -18.30
N MET A 263 -17.32 -5.56 -17.68
CA MET A 263 -15.88 -5.44 -17.46
C MET A 263 -15.10 -5.80 -18.73
N PRO A 264 -14.10 -4.99 -19.14
CA PRO A 264 -13.23 -5.37 -20.25
C PRO A 264 -12.45 -6.64 -19.85
N ARG A 265 -12.62 -7.71 -20.64
CA ARG A 265 -11.80 -8.92 -20.54
C ARG A 265 -10.38 -8.66 -20.99
#